data_AF-K5ZU01-F1
#
_entry.id   AF-K5ZU01-F1
#
_cell.length_a   1.000
_cell.length_b   1.000
_cell.length_c   1.000
_cell.angle_alpha   90.00
_cell.angle_beta   90.00
_cell.angle_gamma   90.00
#
_symmetry.space_group_name_H-M   'P 1'
#
loop_
_entity.id
_entity.type
_entity.pdbx_description
1 polymer ?
#
loop_
_entity_poly.entity_id
_entity_poly.type
_entity_poly.pdbx_seq_one_letter_code
_entity_poly.pdbx_strand_id
1 'polypeptide(L)'
;MKKFVLMVAMVVSCVCMAQNSHAQTGRDGNTDIDMLSMKNFYAIDIVDVDLAAQEAIYNAYENCLIKEVYKSNGSGSPIQYKVSLETTDQRNLVVAFDESGHVLKVMPEDEYLAARKKN
;
A
#
# COMPACT_ATOMS: atom_id res chain seq x y z
N MET A 1 -10.86 36.47 29.12
CA MET A 1 -11.07 35.18 29.82
C MET A 1 -12.57 34.90 29.94
N LYS A 2 -13.08 33.89 29.24
CA LYS A 2 -14.35 33.25 29.57
C LYS A 2 -14.07 31.75 29.60
N LYS A 3 -13.97 31.21 30.81
CA LYS A 3 -13.88 29.78 31.07
C LYS A 3 -15.27 29.20 30.91
N PHE A 4 -15.43 28.23 30.03
CA PHE A 4 -16.47 27.20 30.17
C PHE A 4 -15.77 25.85 30.06
N VAL A 5 -15.37 25.36 31.23
CA VAL A 5 -15.07 23.96 31.47
C VAL A 5 -16.40 23.22 31.39
N LEU A 6 -16.53 22.30 30.44
CA LEU A 6 -17.54 21.25 30.46
C LEU A 6 -16.87 19.95 30.04
N MET A 7 -16.64 19.16 31.07
CA MET A 7 -16.11 17.81 31.09
C MET A 7 -17.30 16.87 30.87
N VAL A 8 -17.32 16.11 29.76
CA VAL A 8 -18.12 14.88 29.58
C VAL A 8 -17.32 14.02 28.60
N ALA A 9 -16.48 13.12 29.13
CA ALA A 9 -16.76 11.69 29.31
C ALA A 9 -16.75 10.89 28.00
N MET A 10 -15.93 9.84 28.03
CA MET A 10 -15.55 8.93 26.94
C MET A 10 -16.71 8.48 26.04
N VAL A 11 -16.43 8.44 24.74
CA VAL A 11 -16.95 7.39 23.86
C VAL A 11 -15.77 6.81 23.08
N VAL A 12 -15.20 5.75 23.64
CA VAL A 12 -14.59 4.68 22.85
C VAL A 12 -15.76 3.95 22.21
N SER A 13 -15.90 4.03 20.89
CA SER A 13 -16.70 3.04 20.18
C SER A 13 -16.35 3.00 18.69
N CYS A 14 -16.01 1.78 18.28
CA CYS A 14 -16.18 1.18 16.97
C CYS A 14 -15.31 1.78 15.85
N VAL A 15 -14.27 1.09 15.41
CA VAL A 15 -14.40 -0.05 14.46
C VAL A 15 -15.59 0.18 13.54
N CYS A 16 -15.41 1.05 12.55
CA CYS A 16 -16.25 1.03 11.36
C CYS A 16 -15.73 -0.10 10.48
N MET A 17 -16.22 -1.32 10.70
CA MET A 17 -16.28 -2.28 9.61
C MET A 17 -17.20 -1.68 8.54
N ALA A 18 -16.62 -1.09 7.50
CA ALA A 18 -17.30 -1.01 6.22
C ALA A 18 -17.30 -2.43 5.63
N GLN A 19 -18.33 -3.20 5.95
CA GLN A 19 -18.72 -4.35 5.14
C GLN A 19 -19.15 -3.80 3.77
N ASN A 20 -18.20 -3.64 2.85
CA ASN A 20 -18.54 -3.65 1.45
C ASN A 20 -18.55 -5.12 1.01
N SER A 21 -19.72 -5.75 1.11
CA SER A 21 -20.01 -6.96 0.36
C SER A 21 -20.07 -6.61 -1.13
N HIS A 22 -18.90 -6.44 -1.74
CA HIS A 22 -18.75 -6.58 -3.18
C HIS A 22 -17.96 -7.86 -3.43
N ALA A 23 -18.55 -8.74 -4.22
CA ALA A 23 -17.97 -9.99 -4.64
C ALA A 23 -16.52 -9.81 -5.12
N GLN A 24 -15.56 -10.25 -4.32
CA GLN A 24 -14.16 -10.45 -4.73
C GLN A 24 -13.76 -11.92 -4.54
N THR A 25 -14.65 -12.84 -4.87
CA THR A 25 -14.27 -14.25 -5.05
C THR A 25 -13.59 -14.38 -6.41
N GLY A 26 -12.29 -14.02 -6.48
CA GLY A 26 -11.44 -14.26 -7.65
C GLY A 26 -10.31 -13.26 -7.89
N ARG A 27 -10.35 -12.05 -7.32
CA ARG A 27 -9.30 -11.02 -7.51
C ARG A 27 -8.22 -11.01 -6.42
N ASP A 28 -8.60 -11.39 -5.20
CA ASP A 28 -7.74 -11.27 -4.02
C ASP A 28 -6.54 -12.25 -4.09
N GLY A 29 -6.81 -13.52 -4.41
CA GLY A 29 -5.75 -14.54 -4.52
C GLY A 29 -4.70 -14.24 -5.59
N ASN A 30 -5.08 -13.64 -6.72
CA ASN A 30 -4.11 -13.25 -7.74
C ASN A 30 -3.25 -12.06 -7.29
N THR A 31 -3.85 -11.09 -6.60
CA THR A 31 -3.12 -9.91 -6.08
C THR A 31 -2.13 -10.30 -4.99
N ASP A 32 -2.49 -11.26 -4.13
CA ASP A 32 -1.57 -11.84 -3.14
C ASP A 32 -0.36 -12.53 -3.78
N ILE A 33 -0.62 -13.41 -4.74
CA ILE A 33 0.44 -14.13 -5.47
C ILE A 33 1.33 -13.12 -6.21
N ASP A 34 0.73 -12.17 -6.91
CA ASP A 34 1.47 -11.15 -7.66
C ASP A 34 2.25 -10.22 -6.75
N MET A 35 1.72 -9.87 -5.58
CA MET A 35 2.40 -9.06 -4.56
C MET A 35 3.69 -9.76 -4.11
N LEU A 36 3.62 -11.05 -3.77
CA LEU A 36 4.77 -11.81 -3.25
C LEU A 36 5.76 -12.22 -4.34
N SER A 37 5.32 -12.41 -5.58
CA SER A 37 6.17 -12.80 -6.70
C SER A 37 7.05 -11.64 -7.18
N MET A 38 8.35 -11.87 -7.32
CA MET A 38 9.27 -10.93 -7.98
C MET A 38 9.68 -11.34 -9.40
N LYS A 39 9.14 -12.44 -9.94
CA LYS A 39 9.57 -12.98 -11.24
C LYS A 39 9.31 -12.02 -12.41
N ASN A 40 8.24 -11.22 -12.30
CA ASN A 40 7.78 -10.31 -13.33
C ASN A 40 8.00 -8.83 -12.97
N PHE A 41 8.80 -8.57 -11.93
CA PHE A 41 9.06 -7.22 -11.45
C PHE A 41 10.54 -6.91 -11.58
N TYR A 42 10.84 -5.69 -12.03
CA TYR A 42 12.20 -5.18 -12.12
C TYR A 42 12.28 -3.84 -11.39
N ALA A 43 13.43 -3.58 -10.77
CA ALA A 43 13.67 -2.32 -10.08
C ALA A 43 13.76 -1.17 -11.09
N ILE A 44 13.17 -0.05 -10.74
CA ILE A 44 13.24 1.22 -11.48
C ILE A 44 13.46 2.36 -10.49
N ASP A 45 13.93 3.51 -10.99
CA ASP A 45 13.93 4.73 -10.20
C ASP A 45 12.51 5.33 -10.17
N ILE A 46 12.17 6.03 -9.08
CA ILE A 46 10.87 6.70 -8.93
C ILE A 46 10.60 7.71 -10.07
N VAL A 47 11.65 8.26 -10.69
CA VAL A 47 11.56 9.19 -11.81
C VAL A 47 11.07 8.53 -13.11
N ASP A 48 11.17 7.20 -13.22
CA ASP A 48 10.74 6.42 -14.39
C ASP A 48 9.32 5.85 -14.23
N VAL A 49 8.66 6.15 -13.11
CA VAL A 49 7.24 5.80 -12.87
C VAL A 49 6.34 6.73 -13.68
N ASP A 50 5.23 6.20 -14.20
CA ASP A 50 4.24 7.01 -14.90
C ASP A 50 3.73 8.15 -14.00
N LEU A 51 3.58 9.36 -14.56
CA LEU A 51 3.31 10.57 -13.80
C LEU A 51 2.13 10.42 -12.82
N ALA A 52 1.02 9.82 -13.25
CA ALA A 52 -0.16 9.61 -12.41
C ALA A 52 0.15 8.73 -11.17
N ALA A 53 0.90 7.65 -11.36
CA ALA A 53 1.29 6.76 -10.27
C ALA A 53 2.34 7.42 -9.37
N GLN A 54 3.29 8.17 -9.94
CA GLN A 54 4.28 8.92 -9.18
C GLN A 54 3.62 9.96 -8.27
N GLU A 55 2.68 10.76 -8.79
CA GLU A 55 1.90 11.72 -8.01
C GLU A 55 1.09 11.03 -6.92
N ALA A 56 0.44 9.91 -7.23
CA ALA A 56 -0.32 9.14 -6.25
C ALA A 56 0.57 8.61 -5.12
N ILE A 57 1.76 8.10 -5.43
CA ILE A 57 2.74 7.62 -4.43
C ILE A 57 3.16 8.78 -3.51
N TYR A 58 3.56 9.92 -4.07
CA TYR A 58 3.98 11.08 -3.27
C TYR A 58 2.86 11.64 -2.41
N ASN A 59 1.62 11.66 -2.90
CA ASN A 59 0.47 12.17 -2.17
C ASN A 59 0.01 11.20 -1.07
N ALA A 60 -0.04 9.90 -1.35
CA ALA A 60 -0.52 8.89 -0.40
C ALA A 60 0.50 8.62 0.72
N TYR A 61 1.79 8.79 0.43
CA TYR A 61 2.90 8.52 1.34
C TYR A 61 3.80 9.75 1.49
N GLU A 62 3.17 10.92 1.65
CA GLU A 62 3.87 12.16 1.91
C GLU A 62 4.79 12.02 3.14
N ASN A 63 6.00 12.57 3.08
CA ASN A 63 7.02 12.49 4.13
C ASN A 63 7.56 11.08 4.43
N CYS A 64 7.26 10.08 3.59
CA CYS A 64 7.90 8.76 3.68
C CYS A 64 9.18 8.72 2.85
N LEU A 65 10.16 7.93 3.31
CA LEU A 65 11.34 7.63 2.53
C LEU A 65 11.02 6.48 1.56
N ILE A 66 11.01 6.76 0.26
CA ILE A 66 10.92 5.71 -0.76
C ILE A 66 12.28 5.00 -0.82
N LYS A 67 12.28 3.69 -0.57
CA LYS A 67 13.50 2.87 -0.56
C LYS A 67 13.74 2.21 -1.90
N GLU A 68 12.72 1.55 -2.45
CA GLU A 68 12.80 0.82 -3.70
C GLU A 68 11.47 0.91 -4.45
N VAL A 69 11.53 0.96 -5.78
CA VAL A 69 10.36 0.91 -6.65
C VAL A 69 10.57 -0.20 -7.68
N TYR A 70 9.54 -1.01 -7.88
CA TYR A 70 9.53 -2.09 -8.84
C TYR A 70 8.38 -1.91 -9.81
N LYS A 71 8.64 -2.10 -11.10
CA LYS A 71 7.64 -2.09 -12.17
C LYS A 71 7.41 -3.49 -12.70
N SER A 72 6.15 -3.81 -12.97
CA SER A 72 5.73 -5.04 -13.63
C SER A 72 6.17 -5.03 -15.10
N ASN A 73 6.51 -6.19 -15.65
CA ASN A 73 6.81 -6.38 -17.07
C ASN A 73 5.54 -6.47 -17.96
N GLY A 74 4.35 -6.19 -17.43
CA GLY A 74 3.10 -6.13 -18.18
C GLY A 74 2.41 -7.49 -18.38
N SER A 75 2.73 -8.51 -17.59
CA SER A 75 2.22 -9.88 -17.74
C SER A 75 0.75 -10.10 -17.34
N GLY A 76 -0.12 -9.08 -17.43
CA GLY A 76 -1.53 -9.18 -17.03
C GLY A 76 -1.79 -9.15 -15.51
N SER A 77 -0.79 -8.78 -14.71
CA SER A 77 -0.99 -8.53 -13.28
C SER A 77 -1.79 -7.24 -13.07
N PRO A 78 -2.76 -7.20 -12.13
CA PRO A 78 -3.36 -5.95 -11.70
C PRO A 78 -2.33 -5.03 -11.02
N ILE A 79 -1.26 -5.59 -10.43
CA ILE A 79 -0.18 -4.82 -9.82
C ILE A 79 0.80 -4.39 -10.89
N GLN A 80 0.97 -3.08 -11.04
CA GLN A 80 1.93 -2.49 -11.96
C GLN A 80 3.16 -1.97 -11.24
N TYR A 81 2.97 -1.44 -10.03
CA TYR A 81 4.06 -0.92 -9.22
C TYR A 81 4.07 -1.57 -7.84
N LYS A 82 5.25 -1.84 -7.31
CA LYS A 82 5.46 -2.13 -5.89
C LYS A 82 6.46 -1.14 -5.34
N VAL A 83 6.12 -0.50 -4.24
CA VAL A 83 6.96 0.52 -3.60
C VAL A 83 7.26 0.08 -2.19
N SER A 84 8.56 -0.12 -1.91
CA SER A 84 9.05 -0.28 -0.54
C SER A 84 9.35 1.10 0.01
N LEU A 85 8.78 1.44 1.16
CA LEU A 85 8.94 2.74 1.81
C LEU A 85 9.07 2.61 3.32
N GLU A 86 9.65 3.64 3.94
CA GLU A 86 9.74 3.82 5.38
C GLU A 86 8.92 5.05 5.79
N THR A 87 8.00 4.85 6.74
CA THR A 87 7.18 5.93 7.28
C THR A 87 7.96 6.74 8.33
N THR A 88 7.49 7.94 8.65
CA THR A 88 8.12 8.82 9.66
C THR A 88 8.23 8.18 11.06
N ASP A 89 7.35 7.23 11.38
CA ASP A 89 7.39 6.43 12.59
C ASP A 89 8.21 5.13 12.44
N GLN A 90 9.11 5.08 11.45
CA GLN A 90 10.07 4.00 11.18
C GLN A 90 9.41 2.64 10.90
N ARG A 91 8.22 2.64 10.28
CA ARG A 91 7.60 1.41 9.78
C ARG A 91 7.95 1.21 8.32
N ASN A 92 8.41 0.01 8.01
CA ASN A 92 8.69 -0.39 6.65
C ASN A 92 7.46 -1.05 6.03
N LEU A 93 7.03 -0.55 4.88
CA LEU A 93 5.86 -1.02 4.14
C LEU A 93 6.25 -1.37 2.71
N VAL A 94 5.56 -2.36 2.14
CA VAL A 94 5.51 -2.61 0.70
C VAL A 94 4.09 -2.35 0.24
N VAL A 95 3.96 -1.46 -0.74
CA VAL A 95 2.66 -1.01 -1.27
C VAL A 95 2.58 -1.35 -2.74
N ALA A 96 1.52 -2.05 -3.13
CA ALA A 96 1.21 -2.37 -4.50
C ALA A 96 0.22 -1.36 -5.09
N PHE A 97 0.51 -0.89 -6.30
CA PHE A 97 -0.33 0.02 -7.06
C PHE A 97 -0.68 -0.54 -8.44
N ASP A 98 -1.83 -0.12 -8.97
CA ASP A 98 -2.16 -0.27 -10.39
C ASP A 98 -1.47 0.79 -11.28
N GLU A 99 -1.73 0.77 -12.60
CA GLU A 99 -1.14 1.72 -13.55
C GLU A 99 -1.52 3.19 -13.29
N SER A 100 -2.69 3.42 -12.69
CA SER A 100 -3.20 4.76 -12.40
C SER A 100 -2.75 5.30 -11.04
N GLY A 101 -2.02 4.49 -10.26
CA GLY A 101 -1.57 4.87 -8.93
C GLY A 101 -2.56 4.56 -7.81
N HIS A 102 -3.61 3.76 -8.04
CA HIS A 102 -4.46 3.32 -6.94
C HIS A 102 -3.78 2.23 -6.13
N VAL A 103 -3.85 2.36 -4.81
CA VAL A 103 -3.35 1.35 -3.88
C VAL A 103 -4.23 0.09 -3.98
N LEU A 104 -3.63 -1.02 -4.36
CA LEU A 104 -4.27 -2.34 -4.40
C LEU A 104 -4.03 -3.11 -3.10
N LYS A 105 -2.82 -3.00 -2.53
CA LYS A 105 -2.45 -3.71 -1.30
C LYS A 105 -1.35 -2.97 -0.54
N VAL A 106 -1.43 -3.00 0.79
CA VAL A 106 -0.39 -2.53 1.71
C VAL A 106 0.00 -3.70 2.60
N MET A 107 1.30 -3.93 2.77
CA MET A 107 1.80 -4.99 3.63
C MET A 107 3.01 -4.49 4.43
N PRO A 108 3.11 -4.79 5.74
CA PRO A 108 4.35 -4.62 6.48
C PRO A 108 5.50 -5.38 5.80
N GLU A 109 6.69 -4.78 5.75
CA GLU A 109 7.84 -5.40 5.08
C GLU A 109 8.25 -6.74 5.71
N ASP A 110 8.14 -6.88 7.02
CA ASP A 110 8.41 -8.13 7.74
C ASP A 110 7.43 -9.24 7.35
N GLU A 111 6.13 -8.92 7.26
CA GLU A 111 5.11 -9.85 6.77
C GLU A 111 5.35 -10.22 5.30
N TYR A 112 5.67 -9.22 4.47
CA TYR A 112 6.00 -9.40 3.06
C TYR A 112 7.15 -10.38 2.85
N LEU A 113 8.25 -10.18 3.58
CA LEU A 113 9.43 -11.04 3.52
C LEU A 113 9.15 -12.44 4.08
N ALA A 114 8.35 -12.56 5.14
CA ALA A 114 7.96 -13.84 5.71
C ALA A 114 7.07 -14.65 4.77
N ALA A 115 6.10 -14.00 4.11
CA ALA A 115 5.20 -14.62 3.16
C ALA A 115 5.92 -15.02 1.86
N ARG A 116 6.87 -14.22 1.39
CA ARG A 116 7.68 -14.53 0.20
C ARG A 116 8.60 -15.74 0.41
N LYS A 117 9.08 -16.02 1.62
CA LYS A 117 9.91 -17.21 1.91
C LYS A 117 9.13 -18.53 1.86
N LYS A 118 7.80 -18.48 1.95
CA LYS A 118 6.93 -19.67 1.98
C LYS A 118 6.41 -20.09 0.59
N ASN A 119 6.54 -19.21 -0.41
CA ASN A 119 6.16 -19.43 -1.81
C ASN A 119 7.39 -19.66 -2.69
#